data_AF-A0AAU6EHU8-F1
#
_entry.id   AF-A0AAU6EHU8-F1
#
_cell.length_a   1.000
_cell.length_b   1.000
_cell.length_c   1.000
_cell.angle_alpha   90.00
_cell.angle_beta   90.00
_cell.angle_gamma   90.00
#
_symmetry.space_group_name_H-M   'P 1'
#
loop_
_entity.id
_entity.type
_entity.pdbx_description
1 polymer ?
#
loop_
_entity_poly.entity_id
_entity_poly.type
_entity_poly.pdbx_seq_one_letter_code
_entity_poly.pdbx_strand_id
1 'polypeptide(L)'
;MWRDTGTTVLMVTHDVEEAVLLAQRVLVFACGPGRVAAEVPIDLPAYRALAVKRTSSFLGLRATVEDLVRSHMLTPEREKV
;
A
#
# COMPACT_ATOMS: atom_id res chain seq x y z
N MET A 1 5.78 21.65 -3.14
CA MET A 1 4.38 22.08 -3.35
C MET A 1 3.41 21.42 -2.36
N TRP A 2 3.01 20.14 -2.47
CA TRP A 2 2.01 19.58 -1.52
C TRP A 2 2.47 19.39 -0.07
N ARG A 3 3.78 19.26 0.15
CA ARG A 3 4.42 19.01 1.45
C ARG A 3 4.53 20.30 2.25
N ASP A 4 4.71 21.40 1.54
CA ASP A 4 4.89 22.72 2.11
C ASP A 4 3.55 23.36 2.47
N THR A 5 2.45 22.89 1.85
CA THR A 5 1.07 23.35 2.10
C THR A 5 0.30 22.52 3.13
N GLY A 6 0.89 21.44 3.66
CA GLY A 6 0.21 20.56 4.63
C GLY A 6 -1.00 19.83 4.03
N THR A 7 -1.04 19.67 2.71
CA THR A 7 -2.19 19.08 2.01
C THR A 7 -2.23 17.58 2.24
N THR A 8 -3.37 17.05 2.68
CA THR A 8 -3.59 15.60 2.76
C THR A 8 -3.91 15.05 1.38
N VAL A 9 -3.21 13.99 0.98
CA VAL A 9 -3.34 13.37 -0.34
C VAL A 9 -3.74 11.90 -0.17
N LEU A 10 -4.81 11.51 -0.84
CA LEU A 10 -5.22 10.11 -0.98
C LEU A 10 -5.00 9.69 -2.43
N MET A 11 -4.22 8.64 -2.64
CA MET A 11 -3.99 8.04 -3.96
C MET A 11 -4.50 6.60 -3.96
N VAL A 12 -5.24 6.25 -5.01
CA VAL A 12 -5.69 4.88 -5.28
C VAL A 12 -4.93 4.40 -6.51
N THR A 13 -4.20 3.31 -6.37
CA THR A 13 -3.44 2.69 -7.47
C THR A 13 -3.59 1.17 -7.39
N HIS A 14 -3.43 0.52 -8.54
CA HIS A 14 -3.32 -0.92 -8.64
C HIS A 14 -1.85 -1.39 -8.60
N ASP A 15 -0.89 -0.45 -8.62
CA ASP A 15 0.54 -0.73 -8.56
C ASP A 15 1.04 -0.63 -7.10
N VAL A 16 1.44 -1.78 -6.55
CA VAL A 16 1.99 -1.86 -5.19
C VAL A 16 3.31 -1.11 -5.06
N GLU A 17 4.14 -1.10 -6.11
CA GLU A 17 5.43 -0.42 -6.09
C GLU A 17 5.24 1.11 -6.02
N GLU A 18 4.28 1.65 -6.77
CA GLU A 18 3.90 3.07 -6.65
C GLU A 18 3.36 3.40 -5.26
N ALA A 19 2.50 2.54 -4.71
CA ALA A 19 1.92 2.73 -3.38
C ALA A 19 3.01 2.80 -2.29
N VAL A 20 3.96 1.85 -2.29
CA VAL A 20 5.06 1.81 -1.33
C VAL A 20 6.04 2.98 -1.53
N LEU A 21 6.29 3.38 -2.79
CA LEU A 21 7.22 4.47 -3.07
C LEU A 21 6.68 5.83 -2.64
N LEU A 22 5.39 6.10 -2.84
CA LEU A 22 4.82 7.43 -2.65
C LEU A 22 4.18 7.62 -1.28
N ALA A 23 3.63 6.57 -0.69
CA ALA A 23 2.81 6.70 0.52
C ALA A 23 3.62 6.74 1.81
N GLN A 24 3.00 7.30 2.85
CA GLN A 24 3.43 7.14 4.25
C GLN A 24 2.72 5.95 4.91
N ARG A 25 1.51 5.61 4.42
CA ARG A 25 0.66 4.51 4.87
C ARG A 25 -0.03 3.92 3.65
N VAL A 26 -0.05 2.60 3.54
CA VAL A 26 -0.77 1.88 2.48
C VAL A 26 -1.96 1.18 3.10
N LEU A 27 -3.15 1.44 2.58
CA LEU A 27 -4.38 0.74 2.97
C LEU A 27 -4.69 -0.31 1.91
N VAL A 28 -4.82 -1.57 2.32
CA VAL A 28 -5.24 -2.67 1.47
C VAL A 28 -6.74 -2.89 1.66
N PHE A 29 -7.48 -2.97 0.56
CA PHE A 29 -8.92 -3.22 0.57
C PHE A 29 -9.18 -4.70 0.26
N ALA A 30 -10.16 -5.29 0.96
CA ALA A 30 -10.62 -6.64 0.65
C ALA A 30 -11.61 -6.67 -0.52
N CYS A 31 -11.62 -7.77 -1.27
CA CYS A 31 -12.72 -8.06 -2.20
C CYS A 31 -14.04 -8.23 -1.42
N GLY A 32 -15.05 -7.43 -1.75
CA GLY A 32 -16.31 -7.34 -1.00
C GLY A 32 -16.67 -5.88 -0.70
N PRO A 33 -17.65 -5.59 0.18
CA PRO A 33 -18.09 -4.22 0.41
C PRO A 33 -17.00 -3.41 1.14
N GLY A 34 -16.16 -2.69 0.37
CA GLY A 34 -15.41 -1.48 0.74
C GLY A 34 -14.65 -1.47 2.08
N ARG A 35 -14.21 -2.62 2.61
CA ARG A 35 -13.55 -2.71 3.91
C ARG A 35 -12.04 -2.63 3.76
N VAL A 36 -11.41 -1.83 4.61
CA VAL A 36 -9.96 -1.84 4.81
C VAL A 36 -9.61 -3.16 5.49
N ALA A 37 -8.81 -3.97 4.81
CA ALA A 37 -8.34 -5.26 5.25
C ALA A 37 -7.07 -5.15 6.08
N ALA A 38 -6.17 -4.25 5.68
CA ALA A 38 -4.91 -4.01 6.36
C ALA A 38 -4.45 -2.57 6.17
N GLU A 39 -3.66 -2.11 7.14
CA GLU A 39 -2.91 -0.88 7.06
C GLU A 39 -1.42 -1.21 7.24
N VAL A 40 -0.58 -0.74 6.31
CA VAL A 40 0.87 -0.95 6.34
C VAL A 40 1.55 0.42 6.48
N PRO A 41 2.23 0.68 7.60
CA PRO A 41 3.07 1.86 7.75
C PRO A 41 4.32 1.74 6.86
N ILE A 42 4.65 2.80 6.12
CA ILE A 42 5.83 2.83 5.24
C ILE A 42 6.96 3.57 5.95
N ASP A 43 7.75 2.81 6.70
CA ASP A 43 8.93 3.32 7.40
C ASP A 43 10.13 3.46 6.43
N LEU A 44 9.96 4.34 5.45
CA LEU A 44 11.00 4.76 4.52
C LEU A 44 11.21 6.26 4.66
N PRO A 45 12.44 6.77 4.42
CA PRO A 45 12.75 8.20 4.51
C PRO A 45 11.72 9.05 3.78
N ALA A 46 11.39 10.23 4.32
CA ALA A 46 10.40 11.10 3.70
C ALA A 46 10.85 11.52 2.28
N TYR A 47 12.13 11.85 2.08
CA TYR A 47 12.66 12.13 0.76
C TYR A 47 13.23 10.84 0.15
N ARG A 48 12.62 10.38 -0.96
CA ARG A 48 12.95 9.11 -1.61
C ARG A 48 13.45 9.36 -3.02
N ALA A 49 14.68 8.97 -3.29
CA ALA A 49 15.17 8.83 -4.65
C ALA A 49 14.77 7.46 -5.21
N LEU A 50 14.75 7.31 -6.54
CA LEU A 50 14.44 6.03 -7.20
C LEU A 50 15.37 4.89 -6.75
N ALA A 51 16.58 5.20 -6.28
CA ALA A 51 17.51 4.24 -5.71
C ALA A 51 16.94 3.45 -4.52
N VAL A 52 15.97 4.01 -3.78
CA VAL A 52 15.32 3.33 -2.64
C VAL A 52 14.65 2.03 -3.07
N LYS A 53 14.19 1.92 -4.33
CA LYS A 53 13.55 0.70 -4.85
C LYS A 53 14.44 -0.54 -4.79
N ARG A 54 15.75 -0.33 -4.71
CA ARG A 54 16.77 -1.39 -4.69
C ARG A 54 17.18 -1.78 -3.27
N THR A 55 16.68 -1.11 -2.23
CA THR A 55 17.02 -1.44 -0.84
C THR A 55 16.21 -2.63 -0.35
N SER A 56 16.78 -3.39 0.58
CA SER A 56 16.09 -4.52 1.22
C SER A 56 14.84 -4.08 1.97
N SER A 57 14.87 -2.90 2.61
CA SER A 57 13.70 -2.32 3.29
C SER A 57 12.52 -2.09 2.34
N PHE A 58 12.78 -1.54 1.16
CA PHE A 58 11.74 -1.32 0.16
C PHE A 58 11.22 -2.65 -0.39
N LEU A 59 12.12 -3.57 -0.74
CA LEU A 59 11.73 -4.88 -1.29
C LEU A 59 10.89 -5.68 -0.29
N GLY A 60 11.23 -5.62 1.00
CA GLY A 60 10.46 -6.28 2.06
C GLY A 60 9.07 -5.68 2.25
N LEU A 61 8.95 -4.35 2.24
CA LEU A 61 7.65 -3.67 2.29
C LEU A 61 6.79 -4.00 1.08
N ARG A 62 7.38 -3.99 -0.13
CA ARG A 62 6.69 -4.37 -1.36
C ARG A 62 6.13 -5.79 -1.28
N ALA A 63 6.97 -6.75 -0.91
CA ALA A 63 6.55 -8.15 -0.76
C ALA A 63 5.41 -8.29 0.26
N THR A 64 5.51 -7.60 1.40
CA THR A 64 4.46 -7.62 2.43
C THR A 64 3.11 -7.13 1.88
N VAL A 65 3.12 -6.01 1.14
CA VAL A 65 1.88 -5.45 0.58
C VAL A 65 1.34 -6.36 -0.54
N GLU A 66 2.20 -6.91 -1.40
CA GLU A 66 1.79 -7.86 -2.45
C GLU A 66 1.11 -9.11 -1.86
N ASP A 67 1.65 -9.67 -0.78
CA ASP A 67 1.07 -10.82 -0.10
C ASP A 67 -0.26 -10.49 0.58
N LEU A 68 -0.39 -9.29 1.16
CA LEU A 68 -1.66 -8.81 1.69
C LEU A 68 -2.72 -8.63 0.59
N VAL A 69 -2.35 -8.04 -0.54
CA VAL A 69 -3.27 -7.88 -1.68
C VAL A 69 -3.70 -9.26 -2.19
N ARG A 70 -2.75 -10.19 -2.40
CA ARG A 70 -3.04 -11.53 -2.89
C ARG A 70 -3.96 -12.31 -1.96
N SER A 71 -3.71 -12.27 -0.66
CA SER A 71 -4.53 -13.00 0.33
C SER A 71 -5.97 -12.49 0.40
N HIS A 72 -6.22 -11.22 0.09
CA HIS A 72 -7.55 -10.62 0.13
C HIS A 72 -8.26 -10.53 -1.23
N MET A 73 -7.56 -10.87 -2.32
CA MET A 73 -8.18 -11.12 -3.64
C MET A 73 -8.70 -12.55 -3.78
N LEU A 74 -8.19 -13.49 -2.98
CA LEU A 74 -8.55 -14.92 -3.07
C LEU A 74 -9.65 -15.34 -2.07
N THR A 75 -10.43 -14.41 -1.52
CA THR A 75 -11.53 -14.76 -0.62
C THR A 75 -12.58 -15.59 -1.37
N PRO A 76 -12.80 -16.87 -1.02
CA PRO A 76 -13.91 -17.62 -1.58
C PRO A 76 -15.21 -16.97 -1.11
N GLU A 77 -16.18 -16.79 -2.02
CA GLU A 77 -17.57 -16.55 -1.66
C GLU A 77 -18.02 -17.61 -0.63
N ARG A 78 -18.07 -17.23 0.64
CA ARG A 78 -18.93 -17.82 1.66
C ARG A 78 -19.54 -16.62 2.37
N GLU A 79 -20.84 -16.39 2.41
CA GLU A 79 -21.97 -17.32 2.49
C GLU A 79 -23.24 -16.53 2.09
N LYS A 80 -24.07 -17.08 1.20
CA LYS A 80 -25.45 -16.61 1.03
C LYS A 80 -26.20 -16.98 2.31
N VAL A 81 -26.72 -15.97 3.01
CA VAL A 81 -27.80 -16.12 4.00
C VAL A 81 -29.07 -15.56 3.40
#